data_AF-A0A923CVN3-F1
#
_entry.id   AF-A0A923CVN3-F1
#
_cell.length_a   1.000
_cell.length_b   1.000
_cell.length_c   1.000
_cell.angle_alpha   90.00
_cell.angle_beta   90.00
_cell.angle_gamma   90.00
#
_symmetry.space_group_name_H-M   'P 1'
#
loop_
_entity.id
_entity.type
_entity.pdbx_description
1 polymer ?
#
loop_
_entity_poly.entity_id
_entity_poly.type
_entity_poly.pdbx_seq_one_letter_code
_entity_poly.pdbx_strand_id
1 'polypeptide(L)'
;MHEKNNYAESGAVILFVVSAVQFLTPFMLSAVSVALPSIGREFSASAVQLGLVETVYILAFSLFLLPAGRLGDIYGRKRIFIIGILVFTL
;
A
#
# COMPACT_ATOMS: atom_id res chain seq x y z
N MET A 1 -5.86 12.47 -37.69
CA MET A 1 -6.41 11.29 -36.98
C MET A 1 -5.47 10.72 -35.89
N HIS A 2 -4.24 11.23 -35.68
CA HIS A 2 -3.30 10.68 -34.70
C HIS A 2 -3.56 11.05 -33.22
N GLU A 3 -4.33 12.10 -32.94
CA GLU A 3 -4.46 12.61 -31.57
C GLU A 3 -5.34 11.73 -30.66
N LYS A 4 -6.28 10.97 -31.22
CA LYS A 4 -7.16 10.07 -30.43
C LYS A 4 -6.41 8.87 -29.82
N ASN A 5 -5.29 8.44 -30.40
CA ASN A 5 -4.56 7.26 -29.94
C ASN A 5 -3.78 7.52 -28.62
N ASN A 6 -3.25 8.73 -28.44
CA ASN A 6 -2.51 9.10 -27.23
C ASN A 6 -3.38 9.09 -25.97
N TYR A 7 -4.66 9.45 -26.06
CA TYR A 7 -5.57 9.41 -24.91
C TYR A 7 -5.95 7.98 -24.51
N ALA A 8 -6.07 7.07 -25.48
CA ALA A 8 -6.34 5.66 -25.23
C ALA A 8 -5.14 4.95 -24.59
N GLU A 9 -3.92 5.19 -25.10
CA GLU A 9 -2.70 4.67 -24.49
C GLU A 9 -2.44 5.27 -23.10
N SER A 10 -2.65 6.58 -22.94
CA SER A 10 -2.52 7.24 -21.62
C SER A 10 -3.51 6.67 -20.60
N GLY A 11 -4.74 6.39 -21.02
CA GLY A 11 -5.75 5.76 -20.17
C GLY A 11 -5.36 4.35 -19.73
N ALA A 12 -4.88 3.52 -20.67
CA ALA A 12 -4.40 2.17 -20.35
C ALA A 12 -3.21 2.18 -19.39
N VAL A 13 -2.26 3.11 -19.57
CA VAL A 13 -1.11 3.28 -18.68
C VAL A 13 -1.56 3.70 -17.27
N ILE A 14 -2.49 4.65 -17.16
CA ILE A 14 -3.03 5.08 -15.85
C ILE A 14 -3.69 3.91 -15.14
N LEU A 15 -4.53 3.15 -15.84
CA LEU A 15 -5.19 1.98 -15.26
C LEU A 15 -4.18 0.94 -14.79
N PHE A 16 -3.19 0.61 -15.63
CA PHE A 16 -2.14 -0.34 -15.27
C PHE A 16 -1.38 0.10 -14.01
N VAL A 17 -0.94 1.36 -13.95
CA VAL A 17 -0.23 1.91 -12.80
C VAL A 17 -1.09 1.88 -11.55
N VAL A 18 -2.35 2.31 -11.63
CA VAL A 18 -3.27 2.30 -10.48
C VAL A 18 -3.55 0.88 -10.02
N SER A 19 -3.80 -0.06 -10.92
CA SER A 19 -4.00 -1.48 -10.59
C SER A 19 -2.78 -2.10 -9.93
N ALA A 20 -1.58 -1.85 -10.47
CA ALA A 20 -0.33 -2.34 -9.88
C ALA A 20 -0.11 -1.80 -8.46
N VAL A 21 -0.40 -0.52 -8.22
CA VAL A 21 -0.28 0.09 -6.89
C VAL A 21 -1.37 -0.42 -5.94
N GLN A 22 -2.62 -0.59 -6.41
CA GLN A 22 -3.70 -1.13 -5.58
C GLN A 22 -3.44 -2.58 -5.15
N PHE A 23 -2.70 -3.35 -5.95
CA PHE A 23 -2.26 -4.71 -5.57
C PHE A 23 -1.32 -4.72 -4.36
N LEU A 24 -0.55 -3.65 -4.13
CA LEU A 24 0.41 -3.59 -3.02
C LEU A 24 -0.27 -3.72 -1.65
N THR A 25 -1.45 -3.16 -1.46
CA THR A 25 -2.16 -3.20 -0.17
C THR A 25 -2.48 -4.63 0.30
N PRO A 26 -3.22 -5.46 -0.47
CA PRO A 26 -3.47 -6.85 -0.07
C PRO A 26 -2.20 -7.70 -0.08
N PHE A 27 -1.24 -7.41 -0.97
CA PHE A 27 0.05 -8.09 -0.98
C PHE A 27 0.80 -7.90 0.34
N MET A 28 0.88 -6.67 0.85
CA MET A 28 1.54 -6.37 2.12
C MET A 28 0.82 -6.99 3.32
N LEU A 29 -0.52 -6.93 3.34
CA LEU A 29 -1.31 -7.62 4.37
C LEU A 29 -0.98 -9.12 4.40
N SER A 30 -0.96 -9.77 3.24
CA SER A 30 -0.60 -11.19 3.14
C SER A 30 0.84 -11.45 3.57
N ALA A 31 1.79 -10.60 3.19
CA ALA A 31 3.20 -10.75 3.56
C ALA A 31 3.42 -10.75 5.08
N VAL A 32 2.71 -9.87 5.80
CA VAL A 32 2.76 -9.85 7.28
C VAL A 32 2.26 -11.16 7.85
N SER A 33 1.08 -11.64 7.43
CA SER A 33 0.51 -12.89 7.95
C SER A 33 1.41 -14.11 7.65
N VAL A 34 2.12 -14.11 6.51
CA VAL A 34 3.10 -15.16 6.15
C VAL A 34 4.37 -15.08 7.02
N ALA A 35 4.77 -13.89 7.47
CA ALA A 35 5.94 -13.69 8.32
C ALA A 35 5.69 -14.07 9.79
N LEU A 36 4.44 -13.95 10.29
CA LEU A 36 4.09 -14.19 11.69
C LEU A 36 4.54 -15.55 12.25
N PRO A 37 4.37 -16.70 11.55
CA PRO A 37 4.85 -17.98 12.05
C PRO A 37 6.37 -18.02 12.23
N SER A 38 7.13 -17.32 11.39
CA SER A 38 8.60 -17.25 11.51
C SER A 38 9.00 -16.45 12.75
N ILE A 39 8.39 -15.28 12.93
CA ILE A 39 8.55 -14.43 14.11
C ILE A 39 8.16 -15.21 15.38
N GLY A 40 7.05 -15.95 15.33
CA GLY A 40 6.59 -16.77 16.44
C GLY A 40 7.59 -17.83 16.88
N ARG A 41 8.26 -18.49 15.93
CA ARG A 41 9.31 -19.48 16.23
C ARG A 41 10.57 -18.84 16.81
N GLU A 42 10.99 -17.71 16.26
CA GLU A 42 12.21 -17.02 16.71
C GLU A 42 12.06 -16.42 18.12
N PHE A 43 10.91 -15.83 18.41
CA PHE A 43 10.64 -15.15 19.68
C PHE A 43 9.86 -16.01 20.69
N SER A 44 9.56 -17.27 20.37
CA SER A 44 8.66 -18.14 21.16
C SER A 44 7.34 -17.45 21.51
N ALA A 45 6.79 -16.67 20.56
CA ALA A 45 5.62 -15.83 20.79
C ALA A 45 4.33 -16.67 20.81
N SER A 46 3.38 -16.28 21.66
CA SER A 46 2.06 -16.92 21.72
C SER A 46 1.17 -16.50 20.54
N ALA A 47 0.15 -17.30 20.25
CA ALA A 47 -0.85 -16.96 19.22
C ALA A 47 -1.53 -15.60 19.47
N VAL A 48 -1.73 -15.25 20.75
CA VAL A 48 -2.30 -13.94 21.15
C VAL A 48 -1.33 -12.81 20.81
N GLN A 49 -0.04 -12.98 21.07
CA GLN A 49 0.98 -11.96 20.73
C GLN A 49 1.08 -11.75 19.22
N LEU A 50 1.07 -12.84 18.42
CA LEU A 50 1.08 -12.74 16.96
C LEU A 50 -0.18 -12.06 16.41
N GLY A 51 -1.36 -12.37 16.97
CA GLY A 51 -2.60 -11.69 16.60
C GLY A 51 -2.60 -10.20 16.96
N LEU A 52 -1.94 -9.81 18.05
CA LEU A 52 -1.75 -8.39 18.38
C LEU A 52 -0.82 -7.68 17.38
N VAL A 53 0.23 -8.35 16.90
CA VAL A 53 1.11 -7.78 15.86
C VAL A 53 0.30 -7.48 14.58
N GLU A 54 -0.51 -8.43 14.13
CA GLU A 54 -1.38 -8.24 12.96
C GLU A 54 -2.40 -7.12 13.18
N THR A 55 -3.02 -7.08 14.36
CA THR A 55 -4.00 -6.05 14.72
C THR A 55 -3.36 -4.66 14.76
N VAL A 56 -2.20 -4.51 15.39
CA VAL A 56 -1.46 -3.24 15.46
C VAL A 56 -1.02 -2.79 14.07
N TYR A 57 -0.60 -3.72 13.20
CA TYR A 57 -0.28 -3.41 11.81
C TYR A 57 -1.47 -2.78 11.07
N ILE A 58 -2.65 -3.42 11.14
CA ILE A 58 -3.87 -2.91 10.50
C ILE A 58 -4.30 -1.56 11.10
N LEU A 59 -4.22 -1.42 12.43
CA LEU A 59 -4.55 -0.17 13.12
C LEU A 59 -3.63 0.96 12.71
N ALA A 60 -2.32 0.73 12.70
CA ALA A 60 -1.34 1.72 12.25
C ALA A 60 -1.62 2.13 10.79
N PHE A 61 -1.77 1.16 9.89
CA PHE A 61 -2.10 1.43 8.49
C PHE A 61 -3.36 2.30 8.36
N SER A 62 -4.43 1.95 9.09
CA SER A 62 -5.70 2.69 9.07
C SER A 62 -5.57 4.12 9.62
N LEU A 63 -4.80 4.29 10.70
CA LEU A 63 -4.56 5.60 11.31
C LEU A 63 -3.79 6.53 10.38
N PHE A 64 -2.82 6.01 9.63
CA PHE A 64 -2.04 6.81 8.67
C PHE A 64 -2.78 7.04 7.35
N LEU A 65 -3.78 6.23 7.01
CA LEU A 65 -4.54 6.35 5.76
C LEU A 65 -5.30 7.68 5.66
N LEU A 66 -5.98 8.08 6.74
CA LEU A 66 -6.75 9.33 6.81
C LEU A 66 -5.87 10.58 6.61
N PRO A 67 -4.77 10.80 7.36
CA PRO A 67 -3.90 11.94 7.15
C PRO A 67 -3.20 11.86 5.79
N ALA A 68 -2.78 10.69 5.31
CA ALA A 68 -2.18 10.55 3.98
C ALA A 68 -3.15 10.97 2.85
N GLY A 69 -4.43 10.58 2.95
CA GLY A 69 -5.48 11.04 2.04
C GLY A 69 -5.65 12.55 2.08
N ARG A 70 -5.75 13.13 3.29
CA ARG A 70 -5.86 14.57 3.48
C ARG A 70 -4.66 15.35 2.96
N LEU A 71 -3.44 14.82 3.12
CA LEU A 71 -2.23 15.40 2.54
C LEU A 71 -2.30 15.41 1.01
N GLY A 72 -2.85 14.35 0.40
CA GLY A 72 -3.11 14.27 -1.04
C GLY A 72 -4.09 15.34 -1.52
N ASP A 73 -5.13 15.63 -0.75
CA ASP A 73 -6.13 16.64 -1.09
C ASP A 73 -5.57 18.07 -0.98
N ILE A 74 -4.76 18.35 0.05
CA ILE A 74 -4.19 19.69 0.30
C ILE A 74 -3.01 20.00 -0.62
N TYR A 75 -2.03 19.08 -0.71
CA TYR A 75 -0.76 19.33 -1.43
C TYR A 75 -0.76 18.82 -2.87
N GLY A 76 -1.84 18.15 -3.29
CA GLY A 76 -2.06 17.63 -4.63
C GLY A 76 -1.78 16.13 -4.76
N ARG A 77 -2.79 15.40 -5.27
CA ARG A 77 -2.82 13.94 -5.35
C ARG A 77 -1.60 13.31 -6.03
N LYS A 78 -1.15 13.88 -7.16
CA LYS A 78 0.00 13.35 -7.93
C LYS A 78 1.32 13.41 -7.14
N ARG A 79 1.56 14.49 -6.39
CA ARG A 79 2.81 14.66 -5.63
C ARG A 79 2.88 13.67 -4.47
N ILE A 80 1.81 13.57 -3.70
CA ILE A 80 1.74 12.65 -2.56
C ILE A 80 1.78 11.18 -3.03
N PHE A 81 1.14 10.86 -4.16
CA PHE A 81 1.23 9.54 -4.77
C PHE A 81 2.68 9.14 -5.11
N ILE A 82 3.45 10.03 -5.76
CA ILE A 82 4.85 9.77 -6.12
C ILE A 82 5.72 9.62 -4.87
N ILE A 83 5.53 10.48 -3.87
CA ILE A 83 6.25 10.38 -2.59
C ILE A 83 5.96 9.03 -1.92
N GLY A 84 4.69 8.62 -1.89
CA GLY A 84 4.28 7.34 -1.33
C GLY A 84 4.93 6.15 -2.03
N ILE A 85 4.99 6.16 -3.37
CA ILE A 85 5.69 5.12 -4.14
C ILE A 85 7.18 5.10 -3.84
N LEU A 86 7.83 6.26 -3.77
CA LEU A 86 9.26 6.34 -3.45
C LEU A 86 9.55 5.77 -2.07
N VAL A 87 8.76 6.15 -1.06
CA VAL A 87 8.89 5.62 0.31
C VAL A 87 8.62 4.12 0.36
N PHE A 88 7.66 3.62 -0.41
CA PHE A 88 7.35 2.18 -0.46
C PHE A 88 8.47 1.35 -1.11
N THR A 89 9.19 1.93 -2.07
CA THR A 89 10.21 1.23 -2.87
C THR A 89 11.57 1.13 -2.16
N LEU A 90 11.89 2.12 -1.31
CA LEU A 90 13.14 2.19 -0.55
C LEU A 90 13.11 1.26 0.68
#